data_AF-A0A7V1E7A2-F1
#
_entry.id   AF-A0A7V1E7A2-F1
#
_cell.length_a   1.000
_cell.length_b   1.000
_cell.length_c   1.000
_cell.angle_alpha   90.00
_cell.angle_beta   90.00
_cell.angle_gamma   90.00
#
_symmetry.space_group_name_H-M   'P 1'
#
loop_
_entity.id
_entity.type
_entity.pdbx_description
1 polymer ?
#
loop_
_entity_poly.entity_id
_entity_poly.type
_entity_poly.pdbx_seq_one_letter_code
_entity_poly.pdbx_strand_id
1 'polypeptide(L)'
;MPEIAPDTPLWGLYARCKNTAYRLIPRRNRLIQSIKTLRIKPNANILNIGFDEAFLRDYFKKQGTPVSLRSVHFIKPLRVRSLKKLRKNDPASSNYLSPTAPLPFRSSSFDRILVNTFTGRVNRIFLLNEVKRVLKSNGSIMFVDKKSDPRNSFSQALIDNELSVEKNQGNPDHKIYVSNINSNKSADAVTQSLRDFSSQFELQYPTTQPQNEKIVNITLEDLKTKPHFIDQLAVSYQQIFGSADIWAEGAYCNRDRNHLISLEEYLWRFESKDLACPCGGFYKPCYSKKYFVELITSQLRKSDKFDPFCSLYLVDNQVRGFIWGVVGELEACKARVLKTPNWVDKSDWQDFIGHVFNEFETSFGLTTKTKVLYIDDLGLMPKHRKGVEPMMALIHQGFSHAIAAECQKAFCWTSQKSPLFRIAKYAAFKEVLVNKDKIVFMYCDDIVPTFKILQHDPRSMLPLMIKIARLTEGKAKVTK
;
A
#
# COMPACT_ATOMS: atom_id res chain seq x y z
N MET A 1 -1.04 2.11 15.90
CA MET A 1 -0.19 1.61 14.79
C MET A 1 0.59 0.41 15.31
N PRO A 2 0.52 -0.79 14.72
CA PRO A 2 1.54 -1.80 14.94
C PRO A 2 2.83 -1.36 14.22
N GLU A 3 3.95 -1.50 14.93
CA GLU A 3 5.28 -1.04 14.52
C GLU A 3 5.90 -1.98 13.47
N ILE A 4 6.07 -1.50 12.23
CA ILE A 4 6.83 -2.25 11.22
C ILE A 4 8.30 -2.27 11.65
N ALA A 5 8.93 -3.41 11.90
CA ALA A 5 10.31 -3.45 12.39
C ALA A 5 11.32 -2.70 11.45
N PRO A 6 12.36 -2.03 12.00
CA PRO A 6 13.32 -1.22 11.22
C PRO A 6 14.15 -2.00 10.19
N ASP A 7 14.20 -3.32 10.31
CA ASP A 7 14.94 -4.23 9.41
C ASP A 7 14.05 -4.93 8.36
N THR A 8 12.81 -4.45 8.17
CA THR A 8 11.90 -5.05 7.17
C THR A 8 12.32 -4.77 5.73
N PRO A 9 12.01 -5.69 4.78
CA PRO A 9 12.25 -5.50 3.33
C PRO A 9 11.65 -4.20 2.78
N LEU A 10 10.59 -3.69 3.40
CA LEU A 10 9.94 -2.42 3.09
C LEU A 10 10.88 -1.21 3.19
N TRP A 11 11.72 -1.14 4.24
CA TRP A 11 12.73 -0.07 4.36
C TRP A 11 13.86 -0.23 3.34
N GLY A 12 14.19 -1.46 2.96
CA GLY A 12 15.10 -1.74 1.86
C GLY A 12 14.56 -1.28 0.51
N LEU A 13 13.26 -1.46 0.25
CA LEU A 13 12.57 -0.97 -0.94
C LEU A 13 12.47 0.56 -0.94
N TYR A 14 12.03 1.17 0.17
CA TYR A 14 11.99 2.62 0.34
C TYR A 14 13.37 3.26 0.15
N ALA A 15 14.41 2.68 0.76
CA ALA A 15 15.79 3.12 0.59
C ALA A 15 16.16 3.10 -0.90
N ARG A 16 15.89 2.01 -1.62
CA ARG A 16 16.13 1.87 -3.08
C ARG A 16 15.42 2.97 -3.90
N CYS A 17 14.14 3.23 -3.60
CA CYS A 17 13.26 4.18 -4.28
C CYS A 17 13.57 5.67 -4.02
N LYS A 18 14.25 6.00 -2.92
CA LYS A 18 14.41 7.39 -2.41
C LYS A 18 15.03 8.37 -3.42
N ASN A 19 15.96 7.96 -4.29
CA ASN A 19 16.64 8.89 -5.23
C ASN A 19 15.72 9.40 -6.35
N THR A 20 14.85 8.54 -6.87
CA THR A 20 13.99 8.89 -7.99
C THR A 20 12.84 9.77 -7.52
N ALA A 21 12.29 9.45 -6.34
CA ALA A 21 11.33 10.32 -5.66
C ALA A 21 11.95 11.67 -5.26
N TYR A 22 13.15 11.72 -4.63
CA TYR A 22 13.76 13.00 -4.25
C TYR A 22 14.19 13.88 -5.42
N ARG A 23 14.51 13.30 -6.59
CA ARG A 23 14.89 14.04 -7.79
C ARG A 23 13.68 14.61 -8.55
N LEU A 24 12.50 13.99 -8.44
CA LEU A 24 11.30 14.36 -9.20
C LEU A 24 10.27 15.17 -8.41
N ILE A 25 10.47 15.41 -7.11
CA ILE A 25 9.46 16.06 -6.27
C ILE A 25 9.87 17.53 -5.94
N PRO A 26 8.93 18.49 -5.98
CA PRO A 26 9.08 19.87 -5.47
C PRO A 26 9.64 20.01 -4.03
N ARG A 27 9.71 18.90 -3.28
CA ARG A 27 10.25 18.80 -1.91
C ARG A 27 11.72 19.16 -1.80
N ARG A 28 12.54 18.94 -2.84
CA ARG A 28 13.97 19.27 -2.79
C ARG A 28 14.19 20.78 -2.71
N ASN A 29 13.49 21.56 -3.52
CA ASN A 29 13.57 23.02 -3.52
C ASN A 29 13.03 23.61 -2.21
N ARG A 30 11.98 23.01 -1.64
CA ARG A 30 11.42 23.39 -0.34
C ARG A 30 12.37 23.11 0.82
N LEU A 31 13.01 21.93 0.85
CA LEU A 31 14.03 21.61 1.84
C LEU A 31 15.20 22.59 1.77
N ILE A 32 15.63 22.97 0.56
CA ILE A 32 16.66 24.00 0.35
C ILE A 32 16.22 25.35 0.93
N GLN A 33 14.98 25.79 0.68
CA GLN A 33 14.45 27.03 1.24
C GLN A 33 14.45 27.00 2.78
N SER A 34 14.02 25.90 3.39
CA SER A 34 14.03 25.76 4.86
C SER A 34 15.45 25.68 5.44
N ILE A 35 16.41 25.07 4.74
CA ILE A 35 17.81 25.10 5.17
C ILE A 35 18.35 26.54 5.12
N LYS A 36 17.94 27.35 4.13
CA LYS A 36 18.34 28.76 4.04
C LYS A 36 17.82 29.60 5.22
N THR A 37 16.64 29.30 5.77
CA THR A 37 16.10 30.05 6.92
C THR A 37 16.91 29.87 8.20
N LEU A 38 17.69 28.79 8.32
CA LEU A 38 18.54 28.55 9.49
C LEU A 38 19.79 29.44 9.58
N ARG A 39 20.07 30.24 8.53
CA ARG A 39 21.22 31.15 8.45
C ARG A 39 22.51 30.47 8.93
N ILE A 40 22.82 29.32 8.34
CA ILE A 40 23.94 28.46 8.72
C ILE A 40 25.25 29.20 8.41
N LYS A 41 26.05 29.46 9.43
CA LYS A 41 27.36 30.09 9.30
C LYS A 41 28.42 29.08 8.82
N PRO A 42 29.48 29.53 8.13
CA PRO A 42 30.67 28.70 7.91
C PRO A 42 31.17 28.09 9.21
N ASN A 43 31.65 26.86 9.14
CA ASN A 43 32.17 26.04 10.23
C ASN A 43 31.15 25.67 11.32
N ALA A 44 29.85 25.86 11.08
CA ALA A 44 28.82 25.39 12.00
C ALA A 44 28.86 23.87 12.19
N ASN A 45 28.68 23.43 13.43
CA ASN A 45 28.43 22.04 13.81
C ASN A 45 26.94 21.74 13.63
N ILE A 46 26.63 20.86 12.68
CA ILE A 46 25.26 20.51 12.29
C ILE A 46 25.00 19.04 12.62
N LEU A 47 23.92 18.79 13.36
CA LEU A 47 23.36 17.45 13.54
C LEU A 47 22.22 17.24 12.55
N ASN A 48 22.34 16.21 11.71
CA ASN A 48 21.30 15.74 10.81
C ASN A 48 20.60 14.51 11.40
N ILE A 49 19.30 14.61 11.65
CA ILE A 49 18.45 13.51 12.11
C ILE A 49 17.44 13.19 11.00
N GLY A 50 17.72 12.13 10.23
CA GLY A 50 16.76 11.57 9.28
C GLY A 50 16.74 12.16 7.86
N PHE A 51 17.56 13.14 7.51
CA PHE A 51 17.77 13.55 6.10
C PHE A 51 18.84 12.71 5.39
N ASP A 52 18.84 12.74 4.06
CA ASP A 52 19.91 12.11 3.24
C ASP A 52 21.21 12.92 3.39
N GLU A 53 22.19 12.35 4.09
CA GLU A 53 23.47 13.01 4.37
C GLU A 53 24.22 13.38 3.08
N ALA A 54 24.21 12.50 2.07
CA ALA A 54 24.92 12.75 0.83
C ALA A 54 24.36 13.98 0.10
N PHE A 55 23.04 14.18 0.18
CA PHE A 55 22.41 15.38 -0.35
C PHE A 55 22.83 16.65 0.42
N LEU A 56 22.82 16.62 1.75
CA LEU A 56 23.19 17.77 2.57
C LEU A 56 24.66 18.17 2.35
N ARG A 57 25.57 17.19 2.32
CA ARG A 57 26.99 17.46 2.04
C ARG A 57 27.22 18.06 0.65
N ASP A 58 26.56 17.52 -0.38
CA ASP A 58 26.62 18.07 -1.74
C ASP A 58 26.07 19.50 -1.78
N TYR A 59 24.96 19.75 -1.07
CA TYR A 59 24.36 21.08 -0.95
C TYR A 59 25.33 22.09 -0.32
N PHE A 60 25.85 21.82 0.88
CA PHE A 60 26.76 22.75 1.56
C PHE A 60 28.07 22.96 0.79
N LYS A 61 28.59 21.91 0.15
CA LYS A 61 29.76 22.01 -0.75
C LYS A 61 29.48 22.97 -1.91
N LYS A 62 28.32 22.84 -2.57
CA LYS A 62 27.92 23.71 -3.70
C LYS A 62 27.66 25.15 -3.30
N GLN A 63 27.25 25.40 -2.05
CA GLN A 63 27.06 26.76 -1.53
C GLN A 63 28.37 27.40 -1.03
N GLY A 64 29.51 26.71 -1.10
CA GLY A 64 30.77 27.22 -0.58
C GLY A 64 30.75 27.46 0.95
N THR A 65 29.83 26.80 1.67
CA THR A 65 29.69 26.95 3.13
C THR A 65 30.26 25.70 3.79
N PRO A 66 31.54 25.70 4.23
CA PRO A 66 32.10 24.55 4.93
C PRO A 66 31.33 24.35 6.24
N VAL A 67 30.93 23.11 6.54
CA VAL A 67 30.20 22.76 7.76
C VAL A 67 30.68 21.42 8.30
N SER A 68 30.59 21.24 9.62
CA SER A 68 30.81 19.96 10.27
C SER A 68 29.47 19.24 10.42
N LEU A 69 29.18 18.31 9.51
CA LEU A 69 27.92 17.57 9.50
C LEU A 69 28.09 16.19 10.16
N ARG A 70 27.28 15.90 11.17
CA ARG A 70 27.10 14.57 11.78
C ARG A 70 25.70 14.07 11.52
N SER A 71 25.52 12.80 11.15
CA SER A 71 24.19 12.23 10.94
C SER A 71 23.84 11.13 11.92
N VAL A 72 22.56 11.09 12.27
CA VAL A 72 21.93 9.99 13.00
C VAL A 72 20.82 9.41 12.15
N HIS A 73 20.82 8.08 12.04
CA HIS A 73 19.79 7.32 11.37
C HIS A 73 19.19 6.26 12.30
N PHE A 74 17.87 6.23 12.38
CA PHE A 74 17.12 5.20 13.11
C PHE A 74 16.68 4.03 12.22
N ILE A 75 17.09 4.02 10.94
CA ILE A 75 16.70 3.01 9.94
C ILE A 75 17.97 2.51 9.23
N LYS A 76 18.34 1.25 9.49
CA LYS A 76 19.60 0.64 9.06
C LYS A 76 19.80 0.65 7.54
N PRO A 77 18.78 0.32 6.70
CA PRO A 77 18.92 0.42 5.24
C PRO A 77 19.24 1.83 4.72
N LEU A 78 18.75 2.89 5.39
CA LEU A 78 19.01 4.28 4.98
C LEU A 78 20.44 4.72 5.34
N ARG A 79 20.99 4.23 6.45
CA ARG A 79 22.40 4.42 6.80
C ARG A 79 23.32 3.77 5.79
N VAL A 80 23.13 2.47 5.53
CA VAL A 80 23.98 1.70 4.60
C VAL A 80 24.04 2.37 3.22
N ARG A 81 22.91 2.89 2.74
CA ARG A 81 22.84 3.64 1.48
C ARG A 81 23.59 4.97 1.54
N SER A 82 23.46 5.74 2.62
CA SER A 82 24.14 7.03 2.77
C SER A 82 25.67 6.83 2.76
N LEU A 83 26.16 5.83 3.49
CA LEU A 83 27.58 5.43 3.50
C LEU A 83 28.08 5.04 2.10
N LYS A 84 27.33 4.18 1.36
CA LYS A 84 27.70 3.79 -0.01
C LYS A 84 27.84 4.98 -0.97
N LYS A 85 27.01 6.01 -0.83
CA LYS A 85 27.06 7.21 -1.70
C LYS A 85 28.22 8.13 -1.38
N LEU A 86 28.63 8.19 -0.12
CA LEU A 86 29.70 9.10 0.31
C LEU A 86 31.08 8.62 -0.14
N ARG A 87 31.20 7.40 -0.72
CA ARG A 87 32.46 6.76 -1.15
C ARG A 87 33.57 6.85 -0.08
N LYS A 88 33.18 7.04 1.18
CA LYS A 88 34.07 7.21 2.31
C LYS A 88 33.72 6.16 3.34
N ASN A 89 34.72 5.36 3.70
CA ASN A 89 34.72 4.55 4.92
C ASN A 89 35.04 5.44 6.12
N ASP A 90 34.27 6.51 6.34
CA ASP A 90 34.34 7.28 7.58
C ASP A 90 33.17 6.86 8.50
N PRO A 91 33.33 5.77 9.27
CA PRO A 91 32.29 5.26 10.15
C PRO A 91 31.88 6.27 11.25
N ALA A 92 32.70 7.30 11.52
CA ALA A 92 32.42 8.33 12.52
C ALA A 92 31.47 9.45 12.03
N SER A 93 31.10 9.43 10.75
CA SER A 93 30.22 10.46 10.16
C SER A 93 28.71 10.13 10.27
N SER A 94 28.36 8.85 10.44
CA SER A 94 26.97 8.38 10.38
C SER A 94 26.68 7.27 11.40
N ASN A 95 26.00 7.64 12.50
CA ASN A 95 25.61 6.74 13.57
C ASN A 95 24.26 6.06 13.28
N TYR A 96 24.19 4.75 13.49
CA TYR A 96 22.90 4.04 13.62
C TYR A 96 22.53 4.01 15.09
N LEU A 97 21.32 4.45 15.42
CA LEU A 97 20.82 4.41 16.79
C LEU A 97 19.48 3.69 16.86
N SER A 98 19.24 3.02 17.98
CA SER A 98 17.89 2.61 18.35
C SER A 98 17.01 3.88 18.49
N PRO A 99 15.71 3.83 18.12
CA PRO A 99 14.77 4.92 18.38
C PRO A 99 14.66 5.34 19.84
N THR A 100 15.08 4.49 20.78
CA THR A 100 15.05 4.75 22.23
C THR A 100 16.43 5.03 22.82
N ALA A 101 17.50 4.96 22.02
CA ALA A 101 18.85 5.22 22.52
C ALA A 101 19.13 6.73 22.58
N PRO A 102 19.87 7.21 23.61
CA PRO A 102 20.32 8.59 23.69
C PRO A 102 21.26 8.92 22.53
N LEU A 103 21.31 10.20 22.17
CA LEU A 103 22.24 10.71 21.17
C LEU A 103 23.69 10.58 21.69
N PRO A 104 24.62 9.97 20.93
CA PRO A 104 25.98 9.68 21.38
C PRO A 104 26.89 10.91 21.29
N PHE A 105 26.36 12.08 21.62
CA PHE A 105 27.06 13.36 21.55
C PHE A 105 27.00 14.05 22.92
N ARG A 106 28.05 14.81 23.23
CA ARG A 106 28.12 15.62 24.45
C ARG A 106 27.04 16.72 24.41
N SER A 107 26.63 17.18 25.58
CA SER A 107 25.71 18.32 25.69
C SER A 107 26.31 19.57 25.03
N SER A 108 25.46 20.45 24.48
CA SER A 108 25.88 21.71 23.86
C SER A 108 26.93 21.59 22.74
N SER A 109 26.87 20.53 21.92
CA SER A 109 27.85 20.28 20.85
C SER A 109 27.50 20.90 19.50
N PHE A 110 26.22 21.17 19.24
CA PHE A 110 25.74 21.55 17.90
C PHE A 110 25.18 22.98 17.85
N ASP A 111 25.54 23.70 16.79
CA ASP A 111 25.03 25.03 16.47
C ASP A 111 23.66 24.95 15.78
N ARG A 112 23.43 23.89 14.98
CA ARG A 112 22.18 23.69 14.24
C ARG A 112 21.78 22.23 14.26
N ILE A 113 20.48 21.96 14.37
CA ILE A 113 19.94 20.59 14.29
C ILE A 113 18.84 20.54 13.25
N LEU A 114 18.96 19.60 12.32
CA LEU A 114 17.98 19.32 11.28
C LEU A 114 17.23 18.04 11.62
N VAL A 115 15.92 18.10 11.79
CA VAL A 115 15.10 16.93 12.11
C VAL A 115 14.01 16.72 11.06
N ASN A 116 14.04 15.55 10.44
CA ASN A 116 13.01 15.10 9.50
C ASN A 116 12.00 14.21 10.24
N THR A 117 10.71 14.58 10.28
CA THR A 117 9.67 13.89 11.10
C THR A 117 9.25 12.52 10.59
N PHE A 118 10.02 11.87 9.72
CA PHE A 118 9.92 10.41 9.52
C PHE A 118 10.20 9.61 10.81
N THR A 119 10.54 10.28 11.91
CA THR A 119 10.74 9.76 13.27
C THR A 119 9.44 9.46 14.03
N GLY A 120 8.33 9.10 13.36
CA GLY A 120 7.10 8.61 14.02
C GLY A 120 7.26 7.33 14.87
N ARG A 121 8.50 6.89 15.12
CA ARG A 121 8.96 5.75 15.91
C ARG A 121 9.82 6.14 17.12
N VAL A 122 10.19 7.40 17.22
CA VAL A 122 10.96 7.93 18.36
C VAL A 122 9.97 8.65 19.25
N ASN A 123 9.99 8.39 20.55
CA ASN A 123 9.23 9.18 21.51
C ASN A 123 9.61 10.66 21.31
N ARG A 124 8.62 11.47 20.94
CA ARG A 124 8.83 12.86 20.51
C ARG A 124 9.40 13.72 21.63
N ILE A 125 8.94 13.50 22.85
CA ILE A 125 9.41 14.19 24.06
C ILE A 125 10.86 13.78 24.33
N PHE A 126 11.16 12.49 24.27
CA PHE A 126 12.53 11.99 24.43
C PHE A 126 13.49 12.59 23.39
N LEU A 127 13.10 12.61 22.10
CA LEU A 127 13.92 13.21 21.05
C LEU A 127 14.10 14.71 21.26
N LEU A 128 13.05 15.43 21.66
CA LEU A 128 13.13 16.85 21.94
C LEU A 128 14.09 17.13 23.11
N ASN A 129 14.04 16.34 24.18
CA ASN A 129 14.96 16.47 25.31
C ASN A 129 16.42 16.19 24.90
N GLU A 130 16.65 15.15 24.09
CA GLU A 130 17.98 14.84 23.58
C GLU A 130 18.51 15.90 22.62
N VAL A 131 17.65 16.41 21.73
CA VAL A 131 17.99 17.50 20.81
C VAL A 131 18.31 18.78 21.59
N LYS A 132 17.51 19.13 22.60
CA LYS A 132 17.78 20.26 23.51
C LYS A 132 19.12 20.09 24.22
N ARG A 133 19.39 18.91 24.77
CA ARG A 133 20.62 18.60 25.48
C ARG A 133 21.86 18.84 24.63
N VAL A 134 21.86 18.41 23.36
CA VAL A 134 23.02 18.51 22.47
C VAL A 134 23.11 19.83 21.71
N LEU A 135 22.07 20.68 21.76
CA LEU A 135 22.05 22.01 21.15
C LEU A 135 22.76 23.02 22.06
N LYS A 136 23.55 23.92 21.46
CA LYS A 136 24.12 25.07 22.19
C LYS A 136 23.02 26.08 22.58
N SER A 137 23.29 26.93 23.57
CA SER A 137 22.38 27.96 24.07
C SER A 137 21.85 28.94 23.01
N ASN A 138 22.60 29.16 21.92
CA ASN A 138 22.20 29.98 20.76
C ASN A 138 22.02 29.15 19.48
N GLY A 139 21.83 27.85 19.63
CA GLY A 139 21.60 26.94 18.53
C GLY A 139 20.16 27.04 18.03
N SER A 140 19.93 26.58 16.80
CA SER A 140 18.59 26.56 16.21
C SER A 140 18.24 25.16 15.70
N ILE A 141 16.99 24.77 15.90
CA ILE A 141 16.47 23.50 15.40
C ILE A 141 15.49 23.77 14.27
N MET A 142 15.59 23.00 13.21
CA MET A 142 14.61 22.96 12.13
C MET A 142 13.89 21.62 12.12
N PHE A 143 12.59 21.67 12.31
CA PHE A 143 11.70 20.52 12.11
C PHE A 143 10.99 20.66 10.77
N VAL A 144 11.05 19.59 9.96
CA VAL A 144 10.26 19.48 8.74
C VAL A 144 9.17 18.45 8.95
N ASP A 145 7.93 18.91 9.04
CA ASP A 145 6.76 18.07 9.25
C ASP A 145 5.81 17.99 8.04
N LYS A 146 5.04 16.90 7.93
CA LYS A 146 4.01 16.73 6.90
C LYS A 146 2.65 17.19 7.45
N LYS A 147 1.97 18.07 6.71
CA LYS A 147 0.66 18.66 7.07
C LYS A 147 -0.49 17.65 7.24
N SER A 148 -0.34 16.41 6.76
CA SER A 148 -1.37 15.36 6.77
C SER A 148 -1.24 14.33 7.90
N ASP A 149 -0.47 14.58 8.98
CA ASP A 149 -0.48 13.70 10.16
C ASP A 149 -1.57 14.17 11.13
N PRO A 150 -2.70 13.45 11.28
CA PRO A 150 -3.79 13.81 12.18
C PRO A 150 -3.39 13.75 13.67
N ARG A 151 -2.21 13.24 14.02
CA ARG A 151 -1.64 13.26 15.39
C ARG A 151 -0.96 14.60 15.72
N ASN A 152 -1.59 15.69 15.29
CA ASN A 152 -1.02 17.03 15.29
C ASN A 152 -1.14 17.70 16.67
N SER A 153 -0.43 17.13 17.66
CA SER A 153 -0.09 17.80 18.92
C SER A 153 1.35 18.30 18.95
N PHE A 154 2.08 18.33 17.82
CA PHE A 154 3.50 18.72 17.84
C PHE A 154 3.71 20.23 18.05
N SER A 155 2.78 21.06 17.56
CA SER A 155 2.75 22.50 17.91
C SER A 155 2.57 22.68 19.41
N GLN A 156 1.69 21.87 20.01
CA GLN A 156 1.42 21.86 21.44
C GLN A 156 2.64 21.34 22.21
N ALA A 157 3.22 20.20 21.84
CA ALA A 157 4.43 19.66 22.47
C ALA A 157 5.66 20.59 22.39
N LEU A 158 5.77 21.43 21.35
CA LEU A 158 6.79 22.49 21.28
C LEU A 158 6.47 23.65 22.23
N ILE A 159 5.20 24.06 22.31
CA ILE A 159 4.71 25.09 23.25
C ILE A 159 4.85 24.60 24.71
N ASP A 160 4.43 23.36 25.01
CA ASP A 160 4.55 22.65 26.29
C ASP A 160 6.01 22.46 26.74
N ASN A 161 6.97 22.64 25.82
CA ASN A 161 8.41 22.53 26.06
C ASN A 161 9.14 23.87 25.93
N GLU A 162 8.43 24.99 26.06
CA GLU A 162 9.02 26.34 26.17
C GLU A 162 9.86 26.75 24.95
N LEU A 163 9.55 26.21 23.78
CA LEU A 163 10.22 26.48 22.51
C LEU A 163 9.40 27.56 21.74
N SER A 164 9.90 28.81 21.67
CA SER A 164 9.27 29.94 20.96
C SER A 164 9.18 29.73 19.45
N VAL A 165 7.99 29.55 18.90
CA VAL A 165 7.80 29.25 17.47
C VAL A 165 7.74 30.53 16.62
N GLU A 166 8.71 30.77 15.74
CA GLU A 166 8.51 31.67 14.60
C GLU A 166 7.73 30.94 13.50
N LYS A 167 6.43 31.22 13.36
CA LYS A 167 5.63 30.76 12.23
C LYS A 167 5.98 31.60 11.00
N ASN A 168 6.64 30.98 10.02
CA ASN A 168 6.83 31.64 8.72
C ASN A 168 5.51 31.57 7.93
N GLN A 169 4.76 32.69 7.85
CA GLN A 169 3.42 32.79 7.24
C GLN A 169 3.41 32.77 5.69
N GLY A 170 4.29 32.00 5.06
CA GLY A 170 4.48 32.02 3.60
C GLY A 170 3.99 30.78 2.84
N ASN A 171 3.35 29.79 3.47
CA ASN A 171 3.01 28.56 2.75
C ASN A 171 1.71 27.89 3.25
N PRO A 172 0.70 27.70 2.39
CA PRO A 172 -0.54 27.04 2.78
C PRO A 172 -0.32 25.59 3.22
N ASP A 173 0.74 24.89 2.79
CA ASP A 173 0.78 23.42 2.84
C ASP A 173 1.74 22.75 3.83
N HIS A 174 2.63 23.45 4.53
CA HIS A 174 3.51 22.85 5.55
C HIS A 174 3.78 23.87 6.67
N LYS A 175 3.80 23.45 7.95
CA LYS A 175 4.22 24.29 9.08
C LYS A 175 5.71 24.03 9.37
N ILE A 176 6.54 25.06 9.24
CA ILE A 176 7.96 25.04 9.66
C ILE A 176 8.01 25.68 11.04
N TYR A 177 8.58 24.97 12.01
CA TYR A 177 8.78 25.47 13.36
C TYR A 177 10.27 25.77 13.53
N VAL A 178 10.60 27.05 13.64
CA VAL A 178 11.91 27.50 14.13
C VAL A 178 11.68 27.94 15.56
N SER A 179 12.49 27.45 16.50
CA SER A 179 12.30 27.83 17.88
C SER A 179 13.55 28.12 18.70
N ASN A 180 13.44 29.16 19.54
CA ASN A 180 14.36 29.51 20.64
C ASN A 180 13.71 29.20 22.00
N ILE A 181 14.42 28.65 22.98
CA ILE A 181 13.83 28.29 24.28
C ILE A 181 13.63 29.55 25.13
N ASN A 182 12.41 29.78 25.65
CA ASN A 182 12.18 30.78 26.70
C ASN A 182 11.19 30.24 27.74
N SER A 183 11.67 30.10 28.98
CA SER A 183 11.02 29.37 30.06
C SER A 183 10.00 30.21 30.83
N ASN A 184 8.81 29.66 31.11
CA ASN A 184 7.78 30.04 32.09
C ASN A 184 6.34 30.01 31.50
N LYS A 185 5.58 28.93 31.75
CA LYS A 185 4.22 28.90 32.40
C LYS A 185 3.38 27.64 32.07
N SER A 186 2.87 27.01 33.14
CA SER A 186 1.98 25.82 33.27
C SER A 186 0.49 26.23 33.37
N ALA A 187 -0.57 25.40 33.47
CA ALA A 187 -0.91 24.01 33.09
C ALA A 187 -2.46 23.82 32.95
N ASP A 188 -3.27 24.89 32.91
CA ASP A 188 -4.74 24.79 33.07
C ASP A 188 -5.55 24.69 31.76
N ALA A 189 -4.92 24.76 30.59
CA ALA A 189 -5.62 24.84 29.29
C ALA A 189 -6.05 23.47 28.68
N VAL A 190 -5.55 22.36 29.24
CA VAL A 190 -5.64 21.03 28.61
C VAL A 190 -7.01 20.37 28.79
N THR A 191 -7.70 20.64 29.90
CA THR A 191 -8.96 19.95 30.23
C THR A 191 -10.17 20.51 29.48
N GLN A 192 -10.15 21.80 29.11
CA GLN A 192 -11.25 22.45 28.41
C GLN A 192 -11.26 22.10 26.91
N SER A 193 -10.08 21.96 26.29
CA SER A 193 -9.94 21.73 24.85
C SER A 193 -10.37 20.33 24.38
N LEU A 194 -10.46 19.35 25.29
CA LEU A 194 -10.87 17.98 24.98
C LEU A 194 -12.40 17.81 24.86
N ARG A 195 -13.21 18.70 25.45
CA ARG A 195 -14.67 18.67 25.30
C ARG A 195 -15.13 19.27 23.97
N ASP A 196 -14.44 20.29 23.48
CA ASP A 196 -14.81 20.99 22.24
C ASP A 196 -14.44 20.22 20.96
N PHE A 197 -13.55 19.22 21.06
CA PHE A 197 -13.05 18.42 19.93
C PHE A 197 -14.04 17.35 19.45
N SER A 198 -14.92 16.87 20.33
CA SER A 198 -15.83 15.75 20.04
C SER A 198 -17.04 16.17 19.19
N SER A 199 -17.36 17.47 19.13
CA SER A 199 -18.58 18.00 18.49
C SER A 199 -18.38 18.56 17.08
N GLN A 200 -17.20 18.40 16.46
CA GLN A 200 -16.86 19.10 15.20
C GLN A 200 -16.45 18.19 14.01
N PHE A 201 -16.74 16.88 14.04
CA PHE A 201 -16.40 15.98 12.92
C PHE A 201 -17.62 15.46 12.14
N GLU A 202 -18.41 16.39 11.59
CA GLU A 202 -18.84 16.23 10.21
C GLU A 202 -18.02 17.22 9.39
N LEU A 203 -17.15 16.77 8.48
CA LEU A 203 -16.65 17.63 7.41
C LEU A 203 -16.08 16.79 6.25
N GLN A 204 -16.89 16.76 5.19
CA GLN A 204 -16.56 16.46 3.80
C GLN A 204 -15.36 17.32 3.34
N TYR A 205 -14.48 16.78 2.48
CA TYR A 205 -13.63 17.57 1.55
C TYR A 205 -13.02 16.67 0.44
N PRO A 206 -12.60 17.23 -0.70
CA PRO A 206 -13.19 16.94 -2.00
C PRO A 206 -12.41 15.87 -2.79
N THR A 207 -13.16 14.88 -3.29
CA THR A 207 -12.74 14.00 -4.37
C THR A 207 -13.03 14.69 -5.69
N THR A 208 -12.02 15.10 -6.45
CA THR A 208 -12.19 15.05 -7.91
C THR A 208 -12.04 13.59 -8.33
N GLN A 209 -13.06 12.80 -7.99
CA GLN A 209 -13.49 11.70 -8.84
C GLN A 209 -14.07 12.35 -10.11
N PRO A 210 -13.95 11.72 -11.29
CA PRO A 210 -14.96 11.96 -12.33
C PRO A 210 -16.31 11.81 -11.62
N GLN A 211 -17.24 12.77 -11.78
CA GLN A 211 -18.42 12.95 -10.91
C GLN A 211 -19.31 11.71 -10.70
N ASN A 212 -19.03 10.59 -11.37
CA ASN A 212 -19.86 9.39 -11.41
C ASN A 212 -19.14 8.07 -11.04
N GLU A 213 -17.90 8.08 -10.51
CA GLU A 213 -17.23 6.85 -10.05
C GLU A 213 -17.39 6.62 -8.55
N LYS A 214 -17.78 5.41 -8.11
CA LYS A 214 -17.86 5.07 -6.67
C LYS A 214 -17.62 3.60 -6.40
N ILE A 215 -17.21 3.28 -5.17
CA ILE A 215 -17.17 1.90 -4.67
C ILE A 215 -18.31 1.68 -3.69
N VAL A 216 -19.02 0.57 -3.84
CA VAL A 216 -20.13 0.18 -2.97
C VAL A 216 -19.87 -1.21 -2.44
N ASN A 217 -19.95 -1.37 -1.12
CA ASN A 217 -19.94 -2.68 -0.48
C ASN A 217 -21.35 -3.26 -0.53
N ILE A 218 -21.47 -4.51 -0.94
CA ILE A 218 -22.74 -5.19 -1.17
C ILE A 218 -22.83 -6.38 -0.23
N THR A 219 -23.94 -6.45 0.49
CA THR A 219 -24.28 -7.60 1.33
C THR A 219 -25.16 -8.59 0.56
N LEU A 220 -25.32 -9.80 1.11
CA LEU A 220 -26.29 -10.75 0.59
C LEU A 220 -27.73 -10.19 0.58
N GLU A 221 -28.05 -9.32 1.54
CA GLU A 221 -29.37 -8.69 1.64
C GLU A 221 -29.57 -7.60 0.58
N ASP A 222 -28.51 -6.85 0.25
CA ASP A 222 -28.55 -5.92 -0.89
C ASP A 222 -28.84 -6.65 -2.20
N LEU A 223 -28.25 -7.83 -2.42
CA LEU A 223 -28.51 -8.61 -3.64
C LEU A 223 -29.95 -9.12 -3.73
N LYS A 224 -30.59 -9.41 -2.60
CA LYS A 224 -32.01 -9.82 -2.55
C LYS A 224 -32.96 -8.64 -2.78
N THR A 225 -32.65 -7.49 -2.19
CA THR A 225 -33.53 -6.31 -2.21
C THR A 225 -33.31 -5.42 -3.44
N LYS A 226 -32.16 -5.53 -4.10
CA LYS A 226 -31.76 -4.72 -5.26
C LYS A 226 -31.29 -5.63 -6.41
N PRO A 227 -32.21 -6.33 -7.09
CA PRO A 227 -31.88 -7.33 -8.11
C PRO A 227 -31.09 -6.76 -9.30
N HIS A 228 -31.17 -5.45 -9.56
CA HIS A 228 -30.36 -4.81 -10.59
C HIS A 228 -28.84 -4.93 -10.34
N PHE A 229 -28.38 -5.03 -9.07
CA PHE A 229 -26.96 -5.21 -8.78
C PHE A 229 -26.45 -6.59 -9.19
N ILE A 230 -27.20 -7.64 -8.87
CA ILE A 230 -26.79 -9.01 -9.23
C ILE A 230 -26.82 -9.23 -10.74
N ASP A 231 -27.78 -8.61 -11.42
CA ASP A 231 -27.89 -8.63 -12.87
C ASP A 231 -26.70 -7.94 -13.55
N GLN A 232 -26.36 -6.73 -13.12
CA GLN A 232 -25.22 -6.00 -13.65
C GLN A 232 -23.88 -6.68 -13.29
N LEU A 233 -23.79 -7.29 -12.11
CA LEU A 233 -22.62 -8.05 -11.71
C LEU A 233 -22.44 -9.30 -12.60
N ALA A 234 -23.52 -10.02 -12.92
CA ALA A 234 -23.48 -11.17 -13.82
C ALA A 234 -23.00 -10.79 -15.22
N VAL A 235 -23.58 -9.74 -15.80
CA VAL A 235 -23.15 -9.20 -17.11
C VAL A 235 -21.69 -8.78 -17.06
N SER A 236 -21.29 -8.10 -15.98
CA SER A 236 -19.91 -7.66 -15.83
C SER A 236 -18.93 -8.83 -15.69
N TYR A 237 -19.30 -9.87 -14.95
CA TYR A 237 -18.49 -11.07 -14.80
C TYR A 237 -18.24 -11.75 -16.16
N GLN A 238 -19.31 -11.98 -16.92
CA GLN A 238 -19.24 -12.57 -18.27
C GLN A 238 -18.34 -11.75 -19.20
N GLN A 239 -18.49 -10.43 -19.22
CA GLN A 239 -17.67 -9.54 -20.05
C GLN A 239 -16.19 -9.53 -19.62
N ILE A 240 -15.92 -9.63 -18.31
CA ILE A 240 -14.54 -9.61 -17.79
C ILE A 240 -13.80 -10.89 -18.09
N PHE A 241 -14.39 -12.03 -17.73
CA PHE A 241 -13.78 -13.36 -17.80
C PHE A 241 -13.96 -14.00 -19.19
N GLY A 242 -15.04 -13.67 -19.89
CA GLY A 242 -15.28 -14.05 -21.28
C GLY A 242 -14.43 -13.29 -22.31
N SER A 243 -13.69 -12.28 -21.89
CA SER A 243 -12.77 -11.56 -22.77
C SER A 243 -11.58 -12.43 -23.18
N ALA A 244 -11.19 -12.37 -24.45
CA ALA A 244 -10.09 -13.16 -25.01
C ALA A 244 -8.72 -12.84 -24.37
N ASP A 245 -8.57 -11.65 -23.78
CA ASP A 245 -7.32 -11.21 -23.15
C ASP A 245 -7.11 -11.75 -21.72
N ILE A 246 -8.12 -12.40 -21.12
CA ILE A 246 -8.02 -12.98 -19.77
C ILE A 246 -8.13 -14.51 -19.83
N TRP A 247 -9.33 -15.05 -20.05
CA TRP A 247 -9.57 -16.50 -20.04
C TRP A 247 -10.40 -17.00 -21.23
N ALA A 248 -11.03 -16.12 -22.00
CA ALA A 248 -11.98 -16.49 -23.04
C ALA A 248 -13.11 -17.40 -22.52
N GLU A 249 -13.56 -17.21 -21.27
CA GLU A 249 -14.67 -17.97 -20.67
C GLU A 249 -16.04 -17.41 -21.11
N GLY A 250 -16.21 -17.19 -22.41
CA GLY A 250 -17.49 -16.78 -22.97
C GLY A 250 -18.44 -17.95 -23.08
N ALA A 251 -17.99 -18.99 -23.78
CA ALA A 251 -18.68 -20.25 -23.92
C ALA A 251 -17.72 -21.44 -23.97
N TYR A 252 -18.25 -22.60 -23.60
CA TYR A 252 -17.55 -23.88 -23.61
C TYR A 252 -18.30 -24.87 -24.51
N CYS A 253 -17.58 -25.81 -25.11
CA CYS A 253 -18.22 -26.92 -25.82
C CYS A 253 -18.79 -27.94 -24.84
N ASN A 254 -20.04 -28.37 -25.05
CA ASN A 254 -20.69 -29.36 -24.20
C ASN A 254 -20.06 -30.76 -24.27
N ARG A 255 -19.33 -31.07 -25.34
CA ARG A 255 -18.66 -32.36 -25.58
C ARG A 255 -17.23 -32.35 -25.06
N ASP A 256 -16.47 -31.30 -25.36
CA ASP A 256 -15.12 -31.06 -24.85
C ASP A 256 -15.08 -29.73 -24.10
N ARG A 257 -15.13 -29.77 -22.77
CA ARG A 257 -15.20 -28.56 -21.95
C ARG A 257 -13.94 -27.71 -21.99
N ASN A 258 -12.83 -28.22 -22.54
CA ASN A 258 -11.60 -27.46 -22.73
C ASN A 258 -11.65 -26.58 -23.99
N HIS A 259 -12.60 -26.83 -24.91
CA HIS A 259 -12.83 -25.96 -26.06
C HIS A 259 -13.63 -24.73 -25.62
N LEU A 260 -12.91 -23.68 -25.21
CA LEU A 260 -13.44 -22.38 -24.83
C LEU A 260 -13.38 -21.38 -26.00
N ILE A 261 -14.38 -20.51 -26.09
CA ILE A 261 -14.40 -19.37 -27.01
C ILE A 261 -14.77 -18.09 -26.26
N SER A 262 -14.24 -16.96 -26.74
CA SER A 262 -14.52 -15.64 -26.16
C SER A 262 -16.02 -15.31 -26.21
N LEU A 263 -16.46 -14.39 -25.34
CA LEU A 263 -17.85 -13.93 -25.32
C LEU A 263 -18.24 -13.28 -26.66
N GLU A 264 -17.32 -12.52 -27.26
CA GLU A 264 -17.53 -11.89 -28.58
C GLU A 264 -17.77 -12.95 -29.66
N GLU A 265 -16.93 -13.98 -29.73
CA GLU A 265 -17.11 -15.08 -30.68
C GLU A 265 -18.41 -15.84 -30.42
N TYR A 266 -18.74 -16.10 -29.15
CA TYR A 266 -19.98 -16.79 -28.80
C TYR A 266 -21.22 -16.00 -29.25
N LEU A 267 -21.25 -14.68 -29.01
CA LEU A 267 -22.37 -13.83 -29.43
C LEU A 267 -22.51 -13.79 -30.95
N TRP A 268 -21.40 -13.66 -31.68
CA TRP A 268 -21.40 -13.72 -33.14
C TRP A 268 -21.94 -15.06 -33.67
N ARG A 269 -21.47 -16.18 -33.11
CA ARG A 269 -21.96 -17.54 -33.44
C ARG A 269 -23.43 -17.74 -33.08
N PHE A 270 -23.87 -17.16 -31.98
CA PHE A 270 -25.27 -17.22 -31.56
C PHE A 270 -26.18 -16.48 -32.55
N GLU A 271 -25.78 -15.27 -32.97
CA GLU A 271 -26.51 -14.46 -33.95
C GLU A 271 -26.54 -15.12 -35.33
N SER A 272 -25.44 -15.75 -35.75
CA SER A 272 -25.35 -16.48 -37.02
C SER A 272 -26.00 -17.87 -36.98
N LYS A 273 -26.48 -18.31 -35.81
CA LYS A 273 -27.01 -19.66 -35.54
C LYS A 273 -25.99 -20.79 -35.78
N ASP A 274 -24.69 -20.49 -35.73
CA ASP A 274 -23.59 -21.45 -35.87
C ASP A 274 -22.88 -21.71 -34.53
N LEU A 275 -23.58 -22.40 -33.63
CA LEU A 275 -23.03 -22.81 -32.34
C LEU A 275 -22.25 -24.13 -32.40
N ALA A 276 -22.01 -24.69 -33.59
CA ALA A 276 -21.30 -25.95 -33.74
C ALA A 276 -19.83 -25.79 -33.32
N CYS A 277 -19.35 -26.72 -32.50
CA CYS A 277 -17.94 -26.84 -32.16
C CYS A 277 -17.26 -27.80 -33.15
N PRO A 278 -16.01 -27.55 -33.58
CA PRO A 278 -15.28 -28.44 -34.49
C PRO A 278 -15.16 -29.90 -34.01
N CYS A 279 -15.25 -30.17 -32.71
CA CYS A 279 -15.27 -31.54 -32.17
C CYS A 279 -16.65 -32.24 -32.30
N GLY A 280 -17.62 -31.63 -32.98
CA GLY A 280 -18.98 -32.14 -33.16
C GLY A 280 -19.92 -31.89 -31.97
N GLY A 281 -19.51 -31.07 -31.00
CA GLY A 281 -20.38 -30.59 -29.91
C GLY A 281 -21.02 -29.23 -30.24
N PHE A 282 -21.58 -28.59 -29.22
CA PHE A 282 -22.19 -27.26 -29.30
C PHE A 282 -21.68 -26.34 -28.19
N TYR A 283 -21.46 -25.08 -28.53
CA TYR A 283 -21.06 -24.05 -27.58
C TYR A 283 -22.23 -23.61 -26.67
N LYS A 284 -21.98 -23.58 -25.37
CA LYS A 284 -22.91 -23.12 -24.32
C LYS A 284 -22.23 -22.04 -23.48
N PRO A 285 -22.97 -21.03 -22.97
CA PRO A 285 -22.37 -19.95 -22.20
C PRO A 285 -21.77 -20.50 -20.90
N CYS A 286 -20.56 -20.04 -20.54
CA CYS A 286 -19.88 -20.50 -19.32
C CYS A 286 -20.65 -20.12 -18.05
N TYR A 287 -21.26 -18.93 -18.03
CA TYR A 287 -21.98 -18.42 -16.88
C TYR A 287 -23.41 -18.08 -17.29
N SER A 288 -24.38 -18.93 -16.98
CA SER A 288 -25.79 -18.50 -17.10
C SER A 288 -26.13 -17.53 -15.97
N LYS A 289 -27.08 -16.60 -16.20
CA LYS A 289 -27.54 -15.67 -15.16
C LYS A 289 -27.99 -16.40 -13.89
N LYS A 290 -28.78 -17.47 -14.03
CA LYS A 290 -29.26 -18.29 -12.91
C LYS A 290 -28.09 -18.90 -12.13
N TYR A 291 -27.16 -19.54 -12.84
CA TYR A 291 -25.97 -20.14 -12.25
C TYR A 291 -25.13 -19.12 -11.49
N PHE A 292 -24.93 -17.94 -12.08
CA PHE A 292 -24.17 -16.87 -11.46
C PHE A 292 -24.83 -16.36 -10.17
N VAL A 293 -26.15 -16.15 -10.19
CA VAL A 293 -26.92 -15.75 -9.01
C VAL A 293 -26.76 -16.78 -7.88
N GLU A 294 -26.90 -18.07 -8.19
CA GLU A 294 -26.74 -19.16 -7.22
C GLU A 294 -25.31 -19.20 -6.66
N LEU A 295 -24.30 -19.06 -7.53
CA LEU A 295 -22.89 -19.02 -7.15
C LEU A 295 -22.61 -17.88 -6.15
N ILE A 296 -22.92 -16.63 -6.53
CA ILE A 296 -22.67 -15.45 -5.69
C ILE A 296 -23.45 -15.52 -4.39
N THR A 297 -24.73 -15.91 -4.45
CA THR A 297 -25.57 -16.07 -3.26
C THR A 297 -24.95 -17.09 -2.31
N SER A 298 -24.46 -18.22 -2.81
CA SER A 298 -23.82 -19.24 -1.99
C SER A 298 -22.48 -18.76 -1.41
N GLN A 299 -21.71 -18.00 -2.19
CA GLN A 299 -20.40 -17.50 -1.84
C GLN A 299 -20.44 -16.34 -0.83
N LEU A 300 -21.53 -15.59 -0.76
CA LEU A 300 -21.73 -14.49 0.18
C LEU A 300 -22.53 -14.89 1.44
N ARG A 301 -22.83 -16.18 1.63
CA ARG A 301 -23.38 -16.67 2.90
C ARG A 301 -22.31 -16.66 3.98
N LYS A 302 -22.56 -15.89 5.04
CA LYS A 302 -21.76 -15.87 6.25
C LYS A 302 -21.93 -17.18 7.03
N SER A 303 -20.86 -17.63 7.69
CA SER A 303 -20.90 -18.72 8.68
C SER A 303 -19.86 -18.46 9.77
N ASP A 304 -19.84 -19.30 10.80
CA ASP A 304 -18.87 -19.17 11.90
C ASP A 304 -17.41 -19.32 11.42
N LYS A 305 -17.20 -19.97 10.27
CA LYS A 305 -15.88 -20.23 9.69
C LYS A 305 -15.47 -19.24 8.60
N PHE A 306 -16.40 -18.42 8.11
CA PHE A 306 -16.14 -17.46 7.02
C PHE A 306 -16.95 -16.18 7.15
N ASP A 307 -16.25 -15.06 6.94
CA ASP A 307 -16.83 -13.74 6.80
C ASP A 307 -16.64 -13.24 5.35
N PRO A 308 -17.65 -13.40 4.48
CA PRO A 308 -17.55 -12.99 3.09
C PRO A 308 -17.64 -11.47 2.92
N PHE A 309 -17.06 -10.97 1.82
CA PHE A 309 -17.24 -9.59 1.39
C PHE A 309 -17.45 -9.52 -0.12
N CYS A 310 -18.16 -8.49 -0.57
CA CYS A 310 -18.28 -8.12 -1.97
C CYS A 310 -18.27 -6.59 -2.10
N SER A 311 -17.48 -6.08 -3.03
CA SER A 311 -17.45 -4.66 -3.36
C SER A 311 -17.51 -4.46 -4.86
N LEU A 312 -18.32 -3.50 -5.28
CA LEU A 312 -18.55 -3.15 -6.67
C LEU A 312 -17.89 -1.81 -6.99
N TYR A 313 -17.23 -1.73 -8.13
CA TYR A 313 -16.76 -0.49 -8.73
C TYR A 313 -17.82 -0.03 -9.74
N LEU A 314 -18.45 1.10 -9.45
CA LEU A 314 -19.52 1.68 -10.23
C LEU A 314 -19.02 2.91 -11.00
N VAL A 315 -19.42 3.00 -12.26
CA VAL A 315 -19.24 4.19 -13.10
C VAL A 315 -20.57 4.49 -13.77
N ASP A 316 -21.09 5.70 -13.56
CA ASP A 316 -22.42 6.10 -14.03
C ASP A 316 -23.53 5.15 -13.50
N ASN A 317 -23.39 4.71 -12.24
CA ASN A 317 -24.23 3.69 -11.59
C ASN A 317 -24.26 2.32 -12.27
N GLN A 318 -23.36 2.06 -13.24
CA GLN A 318 -23.18 0.74 -13.83
C GLN A 318 -22.01 0.00 -13.19
N VAL A 319 -22.18 -1.29 -12.90
CA VAL A 319 -21.07 -2.14 -12.46
C VAL A 319 -20.02 -2.24 -13.56
N ARG A 320 -18.79 -1.83 -13.24
CA ARG A 320 -17.62 -1.89 -14.15
C ARG A 320 -16.49 -2.74 -13.60
N GLY A 321 -16.62 -3.21 -12.37
CA GLY A 321 -15.70 -4.12 -11.74
C GLY A 321 -16.19 -4.53 -10.37
N PHE A 322 -15.49 -5.50 -9.79
CA PHE A 322 -15.82 -6.04 -8.49
C PHE A 322 -14.60 -6.71 -7.87
N ILE A 323 -14.70 -6.89 -6.57
CA ILE A 323 -13.89 -7.82 -5.80
C ILE A 323 -14.82 -8.56 -4.86
N TRP A 324 -14.60 -9.85 -4.68
CA TRP A 324 -15.18 -10.57 -3.56
C TRP A 324 -14.22 -11.62 -3.06
N GLY A 325 -14.51 -12.09 -1.86
CA GLY A 325 -13.66 -13.01 -1.15
C GLY A 325 -14.23 -13.35 0.21
N VAL A 326 -13.40 -13.98 1.03
CA VAL A 326 -13.72 -14.34 2.41
C VAL A 326 -12.54 -14.08 3.32
N VAL A 327 -12.83 -13.77 4.57
CA VAL A 327 -11.88 -13.96 5.66
C VAL A 327 -12.34 -15.20 6.42
N GLY A 328 -11.49 -16.22 6.47
CA GLY A 328 -11.86 -17.49 7.11
C GLY A 328 -10.65 -18.31 7.53
N GLU A 329 -10.90 -19.43 8.19
CA GLU A 329 -9.86 -20.41 8.49
C GLU A 329 -9.29 -21.01 7.19
N LEU A 330 -7.99 -21.30 7.17
CA LEU A 330 -7.28 -21.79 5.97
C LEU A 330 -7.95 -23.04 5.37
N GLU A 331 -8.34 -24.01 6.19
CA GLU A 331 -9.01 -25.24 5.72
C GLU A 331 -10.38 -24.95 5.11
N ALA A 332 -11.08 -23.98 5.68
CA ALA A 332 -12.33 -23.52 5.16
C ALA A 332 -12.09 -22.88 3.77
N CYS A 333 -11.10 -21.99 3.66
CA CYS A 333 -10.72 -21.36 2.38
C CYS A 333 -10.30 -22.41 1.34
N LYS A 334 -9.61 -23.48 1.72
CA LYS A 334 -9.30 -24.64 0.84
C LYS A 334 -10.56 -25.28 0.28
N ALA A 335 -11.52 -25.61 1.15
CA ALA A 335 -12.80 -26.20 0.74
C ALA A 335 -13.59 -25.29 -0.20
N ARG A 336 -13.40 -23.97 -0.09
CA ARG A 336 -13.99 -22.99 -1.01
C ARG A 336 -13.29 -22.98 -2.38
N VAL A 337 -11.96 -22.96 -2.42
CA VAL A 337 -11.16 -23.05 -3.66
C VAL A 337 -11.48 -24.34 -4.44
N LEU A 338 -11.67 -25.45 -3.74
CA LEU A 338 -12.04 -26.74 -4.35
C LEU A 338 -13.45 -26.75 -4.96
N LYS A 339 -14.32 -25.81 -4.55
CA LYS A 339 -15.67 -25.64 -5.11
C LYS A 339 -15.71 -24.63 -6.25
N THR A 340 -14.60 -23.95 -6.55
CA THR A 340 -14.52 -23.03 -7.68
C THR A 340 -14.89 -23.77 -8.97
N PRO A 341 -15.79 -23.23 -9.80
CA PRO A 341 -16.22 -23.89 -11.01
C PRO A 341 -15.04 -24.08 -11.96
N ASN A 342 -14.53 -25.30 -12.07
CA ASN A 342 -13.43 -25.58 -12.97
C ASN A 342 -13.90 -26.27 -14.24
N TRP A 343 -13.42 -25.70 -15.35
CA TRP A 343 -13.52 -26.22 -16.72
C TRP A 343 -12.40 -27.21 -17.04
N VAL A 344 -11.40 -27.32 -16.16
CA VAL A 344 -10.25 -28.22 -16.23
C VAL A 344 -10.57 -29.54 -15.52
N ASP A 345 -9.84 -30.60 -15.87
CA ASP A 345 -9.93 -31.91 -15.22
C ASP A 345 -9.91 -31.80 -13.69
N LYS A 346 -10.91 -32.41 -13.04
CA LYS A 346 -11.16 -32.23 -11.60
C LYS A 346 -10.07 -32.89 -10.75
N SER A 347 -9.49 -34.00 -11.20
CA SER A 347 -8.43 -34.69 -10.45
C SER A 347 -7.17 -33.82 -10.37
N ASP A 348 -6.71 -33.32 -11.52
CA ASP A 348 -5.53 -32.45 -11.63
C ASP A 348 -5.66 -31.20 -10.75
N TRP A 349 -6.86 -30.61 -10.67
CA TRP A 349 -7.11 -29.45 -9.83
C TRP A 349 -7.03 -29.78 -8.34
N GLN A 350 -7.67 -30.87 -7.90
CA GLN A 350 -7.67 -31.26 -6.49
C GLN A 350 -6.25 -31.51 -5.99
N ASP A 351 -5.45 -32.24 -6.78
CA ASP A 351 -4.05 -32.52 -6.45
C ASP A 351 -3.21 -31.25 -6.41
N PHE A 352 -3.36 -30.38 -7.41
CA PHE A 352 -2.67 -29.08 -7.45
C PHE A 352 -3.00 -28.21 -6.23
N ILE A 353 -4.28 -28.10 -5.86
CA ILE A 353 -4.70 -27.37 -4.67
C ILE A 353 -4.18 -28.02 -3.39
N GLY A 354 -4.14 -29.36 -3.33
CA GLY A 354 -3.49 -30.10 -2.25
C GLY A 354 -2.04 -29.65 -2.05
N HIS A 355 -1.27 -29.57 -3.13
CA HIS A 355 0.12 -29.09 -3.10
C HIS A 355 0.23 -27.62 -2.68
N VAL A 356 -0.63 -26.73 -3.18
CA VAL A 356 -0.65 -25.31 -2.78
C VAL A 356 -0.83 -25.15 -1.28
N PHE A 357 -1.81 -25.86 -0.70
CA PHE A 357 -2.10 -25.75 0.72
C PHE A 357 -1.07 -26.45 1.60
N ASN A 358 -0.48 -27.55 1.13
CA ASN A 358 0.69 -28.13 1.79
C ASN A 358 1.85 -27.13 1.84
N GLU A 359 2.11 -26.40 0.76
CA GLU A 359 3.14 -25.35 0.73
C GLU A 359 2.85 -24.19 1.70
N PHE A 360 1.57 -23.82 1.86
CA PHE A 360 1.15 -22.87 2.89
C PHE A 360 1.52 -23.35 4.30
N GLU A 361 1.32 -24.62 4.60
CA GLU A 361 1.62 -25.19 5.90
C GLU A 361 3.13 -25.33 6.12
N THR A 362 3.86 -25.91 5.17
CA THR A 362 5.29 -26.24 5.31
C THR A 362 6.20 -25.02 5.20
N SER A 363 5.99 -24.16 4.21
CA SER A 363 6.91 -23.05 3.89
C SER A 363 6.53 -21.74 4.57
N PHE A 364 5.26 -21.58 4.96
CA PHE A 364 4.77 -20.36 5.62
C PHE A 364 4.28 -20.61 7.05
N GLY A 365 4.33 -21.85 7.55
CA GLY A 365 3.97 -22.19 8.92
C GLY A 365 2.49 -21.95 9.23
N LEU A 366 1.62 -21.99 8.21
CA LEU A 366 0.19 -21.83 8.42
C LEU A 366 -0.40 -23.12 8.99
N THR A 367 -1.46 -22.97 9.78
CA THR A 367 -2.26 -24.08 10.29
C THR A 367 -3.65 -24.05 9.66
N THR A 368 -4.36 -25.16 9.71
CA THR A 368 -5.76 -25.27 9.24
C THR A 368 -6.70 -24.22 9.85
N LYS A 369 -6.41 -23.77 11.09
CA LYS A 369 -7.15 -22.73 11.83
C LYS A 369 -6.64 -21.31 11.58
N THR A 370 -5.59 -21.14 10.80
CA THR A 370 -5.04 -19.81 10.54
C THR A 370 -6.05 -18.99 9.75
N LYS A 371 -6.41 -17.81 10.29
CA LYS A 371 -7.32 -16.88 9.64
C LYS A 371 -6.62 -16.16 8.49
N VAL A 372 -7.16 -16.29 7.29
CA VAL A 372 -6.61 -15.72 6.05
C VAL A 372 -7.69 -15.01 5.24
N LEU A 373 -7.33 -13.92 4.59
CA LEU A 373 -8.11 -13.33 3.52
C LEU A 373 -7.87 -14.12 2.23
N TYR A 374 -8.90 -14.80 1.75
CA TYR A 374 -8.91 -15.36 0.41
C TYR A 374 -9.67 -14.43 -0.53
N ILE A 375 -8.99 -13.92 -1.56
CA ILE A 375 -9.64 -13.17 -2.64
C ILE A 375 -10.03 -14.19 -3.72
N ASP A 376 -11.33 -14.47 -3.84
CA ASP A 376 -11.87 -15.41 -4.83
C ASP A 376 -11.63 -14.84 -6.24
N ASP A 377 -12.21 -13.66 -6.49
CA ASP A 377 -12.19 -12.99 -7.79
C ASP A 377 -12.01 -11.48 -7.64
N LEU A 378 -11.26 -10.91 -8.58
CA LEU A 378 -11.08 -9.47 -8.76
C LEU A 378 -11.13 -9.17 -10.26
N GLY A 379 -12.16 -8.43 -10.66
CA GLY A 379 -12.46 -8.18 -12.07
C GLY A 379 -12.68 -6.71 -12.37
N LEU A 380 -12.17 -6.24 -13.50
CA LEU A 380 -12.45 -4.92 -14.07
C LEU A 380 -12.70 -5.03 -15.56
N MET A 381 -13.65 -4.24 -16.08
CA MET A 381 -13.88 -4.12 -17.51
C MET A 381 -12.62 -3.68 -18.27
N PRO A 382 -12.41 -4.15 -19.51
CA PRO A 382 -11.22 -3.81 -20.31
C PRO A 382 -10.87 -2.31 -20.33
N LYS A 383 -11.87 -1.44 -20.50
CA LYS A 383 -11.66 0.03 -20.52
C LYS A 383 -11.14 0.60 -19.20
N HIS A 384 -11.40 -0.05 -18.07
CA HIS A 384 -10.97 0.35 -16.73
C HIS A 384 -9.72 -0.41 -16.25
N ARG A 385 -9.18 -1.35 -17.04
CA ARG A 385 -7.92 -2.07 -16.72
C ARG A 385 -6.65 -1.25 -17.00
N LYS A 386 -6.75 -0.19 -17.82
CA LYS A 386 -5.59 0.61 -18.26
C LYS A 386 -4.92 1.40 -17.13
N GLY A 387 -5.60 1.59 -16.00
CA GLY A 387 -5.08 2.20 -14.79
C GLY A 387 -5.08 1.24 -13.60
N VAL A 388 -4.17 1.44 -12.64
CA VAL A 388 -4.14 0.65 -11.40
C VAL A 388 -5.16 1.12 -10.36
N GLU A 389 -5.73 2.32 -10.53
CA GLU A 389 -6.54 2.96 -9.48
C GLU A 389 -7.83 2.20 -9.15
N PRO A 390 -8.68 1.80 -10.13
CA PRO A 390 -9.92 1.09 -9.80
C PRO A 390 -9.63 -0.25 -9.12
N MET A 391 -8.57 -0.92 -9.56
CA MET A 391 -8.12 -2.19 -9.01
C MET A 391 -7.66 -2.04 -7.57
N MET A 392 -6.88 -1.00 -7.28
CA MET A 392 -6.40 -0.69 -5.95
C MET A 392 -7.50 -0.27 -5.00
N ALA A 393 -8.46 0.49 -5.50
CA ALA A 393 -9.62 0.90 -4.72
C ALA A 393 -10.49 -0.31 -4.35
N LEU A 394 -10.61 -1.31 -5.23
CA LEU A 394 -11.24 -2.60 -4.91
C LEU A 394 -10.41 -3.42 -3.91
N ILE A 395 -9.11 -3.61 -4.14
CA ILE A 395 -8.21 -4.33 -3.20
C ILE A 395 -8.25 -3.71 -1.81
N HIS A 396 -8.31 -2.37 -1.72
CA HIS A 396 -8.46 -1.66 -0.45
C HIS A 396 -9.69 -2.12 0.33
N GLN A 397 -10.82 -2.42 -0.32
CA GLN A 397 -12.00 -2.94 0.37
C GLN A 397 -11.77 -4.32 0.96
N GLY A 398 -11.18 -5.25 0.18
CA GLY A 398 -10.84 -6.58 0.68
C GLY A 398 -9.88 -6.54 1.87
N PHE A 399 -8.87 -5.66 1.82
CA PHE A 399 -7.96 -5.46 2.95
C PHE A 399 -8.63 -4.77 4.13
N SER A 400 -9.51 -3.80 3.90
CA SER A 400 -10.28 -3.16 4.98
C SER A 400 -11.11 -4.21 5.73
N HIS A 401 -11.78 -5.11 5.00
CA HIS A 401 -12.55 -6.21 5.56
C HIS A 401 -11.67 -7.17 6.37
N ALA A 402 -10.52 -7.57 5.83
CA ALA A 402 -9.57 -8.42 6.54
C ALA A 402 -9.05 -7.80 7.83
N ILE A 403 -8.67 -6.52 7.81
CA ILE A 403 -8.17 -5.81 8.99
C ILE A 403 -9.26 -5.62 10.04
N ALA A 404 -10.51 -5.33 9.64
CA ALA A 404 -11.64 -5.28 10.56
C ALA A 404 -11.90 -6.65 11.22
N ALA A 405 -11.60 -7.73 10.52
CA ALA A 405 -11.66 -9.10 11.03
C ALA A 405 -10.36 -9.57 11.71
N GLU A 406 -9.43 -8.68 12.05
CA GLU A 406 -8.13 -8.97 12.68
C GLU A 406 -7.25 -9.96 11.88
N CYS A 407 -7.41 -9.99 10.56
CA CYS A 407 -6.67 -10.85 9.66
C CYS A 407 -5.60 -10.05 8.89
N GLN A 408 -4.35 -10.49 8.95
CA GLN A 408 -3.22 -9.84 8.29
C GLN A 408 -2.64 -10.65 7.13
N LYS A 409 -3.04 -11.92 7.00
CA LYS A 409 -2.56 -12.83 5.96
C LYS A 409 -3.54 -12.85 4.81
N ALA A 410 -3.04 -12.90 3.58
CA ALA A 410 -3.90 -13.02 2.41
C ALA A 410 -3.32 -13.96 1.37
N PHE A 411 -4.19 -14.63 0.62
CA PHE A 411 -3.79 -15.32 -0.59
C PHE A 411 -4.81 -15.09 -1.70
N CYS A 412 -4.35 -15.22 -2.93
CA CYS A 412 -5.15 -15.10 -4.13
C CYS A 412 -4.57 -15.98 -5.23
N TRP A 413 -5.25 -16.04 -6.36
CA TRP A 413 -4.78 -16.71 -7.57
C TRP A 413 -5.06 -15.84 -8.78
N THR A 414 -4.27 -16.00 -9.84
CA THR A 414 -4.41 -15.25 -11.10
C THR A 414 -3.66 -15.97 -12.21
N SER A 415 -3.91 -15.62 -13.47
CA SER A 415 -3.00 -15.99 -14.57
C SER A 415 -1.68 -15.20 -14.46
N GLN A 416 -0.54 -15.84 -14.74
CA GLN A 416 0.77 -15.17 -14.85
C GLN A 416 0.81 -14.11 -15.97
N LYS A 417 -0.10 -14.22 -16.96
CA LYS A 417 -0.25 -13.23 -18.04
C LYS A 417 -1.02 -11.98 -17.58
N SER A 418 -1.77 -12.08 -16.48
CA SER A 418 -2.62 -11.01 -16.00
C SER A 418 -1.81 -9.81 -15.49
N PRO A 419 -2.25 -8.56 -15.73
CA PRO A 419 -1.70 -7.38 -15.07
C PRO A 419 -1.73 -7.48 -13.54
N LEU A 420 -2.71 -8.21 -12.98
CA LEU A 420 -2.86 -8.46 -11.54
C LEU A 420 -1.64 -9.15 -10.93
N PHE A 421 -1.07 -10.12 -11.65
CA PHE A 421 0.09 -10.86 -11.18
C PHE A 421 1.29 -9.94 -10.88
N ARG A 422 1.57 -9.00 -11.81
CA ARG A 422 2.66 -8.04 -11.65
C ARG A 422 2.40 -7.10 -10.48
N ILE A 423 1.16 -6.66 -10.33
CA ILE A 423 0.74 -5.75 -9.27
C ILE A 423 0.81 -6.43 -7.90
N ALA A 424 0.35 -7.67 -7.78
CA ALA A 424 0.39 -8.45 -6.56
C ALA A 424 1.82 -8.64 -6.03
N LYS A 425 2.79 -8.89 -6.92
CA LYS A 425 4.22 -8.94 -6.54
C LYS A 425 4.71 -7.64 -5.89
N TYR A 426 4.27 -6.48 -6.40
CA TYR A 426 4.61 -5.20 -5.79
C TYR A 426 3.90 -4.94 -4.46
N ALA A 427 2.75 -5.58 -4.26
CA ALA A 427 2.00 -5.62 -3.01
C ALA A 427 2.51 -6.69 -2.01
N ALA A 428 3.76 -7.18 -2.20
CA ALA A 428 4.43 -8.17 -1.36
C ALA A 428 3.81 -9.58 -1.37
N PHE A 429 2.96 -9.90 -2.36
CA PHE A 429 2.55 -11.28 -2.59
C PHE A 429 3.72 -12.06 -3.22
N LYS A 430 4.02 -13.22 -2.65
CA LYS A 430 4.99 -14.19 -3.14
C LYS A 430 4.26 -15.26 -3.94
N GLU A 431 4.90 -15.73 -5.01
CA GLU A 431 4.43 -16.92 -5.71
C GLU A 431 4.59 -18.14 -4.82
N VAL A 432 3.59 -19.01 -4.83
CA VAL A 432 3.58 -20.26 -4.07
C VAL A 432 3.73 -21.41 -5.04
N LEU A 433 2.80 -21.54 -5.98
CA LEU A 433 2.81 -22.59 -7.00
C LEU A 433 2.18 -22.09 -8.29
N VAL A 434 2.60 -22.67 -9.42
CA VAL A 434 2.10 -22.37 -10.76
C VAL A 434 1.69 -23.67 -11.44
N ASN A 435 0.48 -23.74 -12.00
CA ASN A 435 0.02 -24.91 -12.74
C ASN A 435 0.48 -24.90 -14.22
N LYS A 436 0.16 -25.97 -14.95
CA LYS A 436 0.46 -26.12 -16.39
C LYS A 436 -0.14 -24.99 -17.25
N ASP A 437 -1.31 -24.50 -16.87
CA ASP A 437 -2.06 -23.43 -17.55
C ASP A 437 -1.59 -22.01 -17.16
N LYS A 438 -0.49 -21.89 -16.41
CA LYS A 438 0.08 -20.62 -15.93
C LYS A 438 -0.83 -19.88 -14.95
N ILE A 439 -1.72 -20.59 -14.27
CA ILE A 439 -2.42 -20.11 -13.07
C ILE A 439 -1.43 -20.17 -11.91
N VAL A 440 -1.30 -19.06 -11.19
CA VAL A 440 -0.38 -18.92 -10.06
C VAL A 440 -1.15 -18.58 -8.79
N PHE A 441 -0.89 -19.34 -7.73
CA PHE A 441 -1.30 -19.01 -6.37
C PHE A 441 -0.24 -18.14 -5.72
N MET A 442 -0.69 -17.10 -5.02
CA MET A 442 0.18 -16.13 -4.38
C MET A 442 -0.23 -15.88 -2.94
N TYR A 443 0.75 -15.65 -2.06
CA TYR A 443 0.55 -15.44 -0.63
C TYR A 443 1.24 -14.17 -0.13
N CYS A 444 0.56 -13.44 0.73
CA CYS A 444 1.06 -12.27 1.45
C CYS A 444 0.97 -12.53 2.96
N ASP A 445 2.12 -12.50 3.62
CA ASP A 445 2.22 -12.79 5.06
C ASP A 445 1.71 -11.65 5.95
N ASP A 446 1.80 -10.42 5.45
CA ASP A 446 1.33 -9.22 6.13
C ASP A 446 0.82 -8.20 5.11
N ILE A 447 -0.51 -8.06 5.01
CA ILE A 447 -1.18 -7.08 4.15
C ILE A 447 -1.16 -5.66 4.74
N VAL A 448 -0.86 -5.48 6.03
CA VAL A 448 -0.96 -4.18 6.73
C VAL A 448 -0.11 -3.09 6.05
N PRO A 449 1.15 -3.35 5.63
CA PRO A 449 1.96 -2.35 4.94
C PRO A 449 1.33 -1.92 3.62
N THR A 450 0.83 -2.87 2.83
CA THR A 450 0.18 -2.58 1.55
C THR A 450 -1.11 -1.81 1.79
N PHE A 451 -1.94 -2.24 2.75
CA PHE A 451 -3.16 -1.54 3.14
C PHE A 451 -2.90 -0.08 3.53
N LYS A 452 -1.90 0.18 4.38
CA LYS A 452 -1.51 1.55 4.75
C LYS A 452 -1.07 2.41 3.55
N ILE A 453 -0.43 1.80 2.55
CA ILE A 453 -0.10 2.52 1.31
C ILE A 453 -1.38 2.90 0.56
N LEU A 454 -2.34 1.98 0.47
CA LEU A 454 -3.62 2.22 -0.19
C LEU A 454 -4.46 3.29 0.51
N GLN A 455 -4.36 3.44 1.84
CA GLN A 455 -5.04 4.47 2.61
C GLN A 455 -4.53 5.91 2.34
N HIS A 456 -3.30 6.08 1.86
CA HIS A 456 -2.62 7.38 1.80
C HIS A 456 -2.58 8.03 0.41
N ASP A 457 -3.44 7.59 -0.51
CA ASP A 457 -3.56 7.97 -1.94
C ASP A 457 -3.01 6.91 -2.93
N PRO A 458 -3.87 6.00 -3.43
CA PRO A 458 -3.50 4.99 -4.42
C PRO A 458 -2.98 5.60 -5.73
N ARG A 459 -3.42 6.82 -6.10
CA ARG A 459 -3.18 7.44 -7.40
C ARG A 459 -1.73 7.86 -7.59
N SER A 460 -1.06 8.29 -6.53
CA SER A 460 0.30 8.84 -6.59
C SER A 460 1.40 7.84 -6.22
N MET A 461 1.13 6.92 -5.29
CA MET A 461 2.17 6.09 -4.67
C MET A 461 2.48 4.81 -5.44
N LEU A 462 1.47 4.12 -5.97
CA LEU A 462 1.68 2.80 -6.55
C LEU A 462 2.17 2.80 -8.01
N PRO A 463 1.68 3.67 -8.92
CA PRO A 463 2.30 3.84 -10.23
C PRO A 463 3.79 4.18 -10.14
N LEU A 464 4.16 4.93 -9.11
CA LEU A 464 5.56 5.24 -8.79
C LEU A 464 6.32 3.99 -8.33
N MET A 465 5.74 3.14 -7.47
CA MET A 465 6.33 1.86 -7.06
C MET A 465 6.51 0.91 -8.25
N ILE A 466 5.52 0.79 -9.13
CA ILE A 466 5.57 -0.03 -10.36
C ILE A 466 6.65 0.50 -11.31
N LYS A 467 6.69 1.81 -11.56
CA LYS A 467 7.70 2.45 -12.41
C LYS A 467 9.12 2.24 -11.86
N ILE A 468 9.29 2.33 -10.54
CA ILE A 468 10.59 2.11 -9.89
C ILE A 468 11.00 0.64 -9.96
N ALA A 469 10.07 -0.28 -9.75
CA ALA A 469 10.37 -1.70 -9.80
C ALA A 469 10.80 -2.16 -11.21
N ARG A 470 10.14 -1.66 -12.27
CA ARG A 470 10.56 -1.84 -13.66
C ARG A 470 11.98 -1.32 -13.92
N LEU A 471 12.33 -0.17 -13.35
CA LEU A 471 13.68 0.42 -13.48
C LEU A 471 14.74 -0.37 -12.70
N THR A 472 14.37 -1.10 -11.65
CA THR A 472 15.29 -1.98 -10.91
C THR A 472 15.46 -3.36 -11.55
N GLU A 473 14.40 -3.92 -12.16
CA GLU A 473 14.49 -5.19 -12.91
C GLU A 473 15.27 -5.01 -14.23
N GLY A 474 15.10 -3.88 -14.93
CA GLY A 474 15.86 -3.56 -16.14
C GLY A 474 17.37 -3.37 -15.91
N LYS A 475 17.79 -2.99 -14.69
CA LYS A 475 19.21 -2.84 -14.34
C LYS A 475 19.89 -4.13 -13.90
N ALA A 476 19.13 -5.16 -13.55
CA ALA A 476 19.68 -6.47 -13.20
C ALA A 476 20.09 -7.30 -14.44
N LYS A 477 19.67 -6.89 -15.66
CA LYS A 477 20.01 -7.58 -16.92
C LYS A 477 21.27 -7.07 -17.63
N VAL A 478 22.02 -6.12 -17.04
CA VAL A 478 23.29 -5.64 -17.61
C VAL A 478 24.42 -5.87 -16.60
N THR A 479 24.71 -7.15 -16.38
CA THR A 479 26.02 -7.65 -15.93
C THR A 479 26.09 -9.10 -16.41
N LYS A 480 26.58 -9.26 -17.64
CA LYS A 480 27.32 -10.47 -18.05
C LYS A 480 28.77 -10.07 -18.11
#